data_AF-A0A943LQH2-F1
#
_entry.id   AF-A0A943LQH2-F1
#
_cell.length_a   1.000
_cell.length_b   1.000
_cell.length_c   1.000
_cell.angle_alpha   90.00
_cell.angle_beta   90.00
_cell.angle_gamma   90.00
#
_symmetry.space_group_name_H-M   'P 1'
#
loop_
_entity.id
_entity.type
_entity.pdbx_description
1 polymer ?
#
loop_
_entity_poly.entity_id
_entity_poly.type
_entity_poly.pdbx_seq_one_letter_code
_entity_poly.pdbx_strand_id
1 'polypeptide(L)'
;MLSGDISTDLESLLKPEECPYEKKESDIIDAQLIKHVFKELNKDELELVNLVIFEEHTVREYAAFKNLNYSTAVKKKKSALDKMK
;
A
#
# COMPACT_ATOMS: atom_id res chain seq x y z
N MET A 1 -12.43 -26.55 41.40
CA MET A 1 -11.40 -25.62 40.89
C MET A 1 -11.63 -25.51 39.40
N LEU A 2 -12.20 -24.38 38.97
CA LEU A 2 -12.46 -24.06 37.56
C LEU A 2 -11.24 -23.33 36.99
N SER A 3 -11.13 -23.35 35.66
CA SER A 3 -10.18 -22.63 34.80
C SER A 3 -8.92 -23.43 34.43
N GLY A 4 -9.12 -24.45 33.59
CA GLY A 4 -8.12 -24.83 32.58
C GLY A 4 -8.61 -24.25 31.25
N ASP A 5 -7.80 -23.39 30.66
CA ASP A 5 -8.12 -22.51 29.54
C ASP A 5 -8.57 -23.27 28.28
N ILE A 6 -9.89 -23.35 28.08
CA ILE A 6 -10.51 -23.88 26.84
C ILE A 6 -10.18 -22.97 25.63
N SER A 7 -9.76 -21.72 25.90
CA SER A 7 -9.46 -20.72 24.89
C SER A 7 -8.24 -21.04 24.03
N THR A 8 -7.23 -21.73 24.57
CA THR A 8 -5.96 -21.98 23.86
C THR A 8 -6.05 -23.16 22.90
N ASP A 9 -6.95 -24.10 23.18
CA ASP A 9 -7.13 -25.32 22.37
C ASP A 9 -7.94 -25.03 21.09
N LEU A 10 -8.87 -24.06 21.14
CA LEU A 10 -9.68 -23.66 20.00
C LEU A 10 -8.87 -22.96 18.89
N GLU A 11 -7.89 -22.13 19.24
CA GLU A 11 -7.03 -21.45 18.25
C GLU A 11 -6.12 -22.42 17.51
N SER A 12 -5.74 -23.55 18.12
CA SER A 12 -4.92 -24.58 17.48
C SER A 12 -5.68 -25.42 16.44
N LEU A 13 -7.02 -25.47 16.55
CA LEU A 13 -7.92 -26.14 15.60
C LEU A 13 -8.25 -25.26 14.39
N LEU A 14 -8.10 -23.93 14.55
CA LEU A 14 -8.04 -22.99 13.43
C LEU A 14 -6.65 -23.11 12.79
N LYS A 15 -6.41 -24.19 12.03
CA LYS A 15 -5.38 -24.11 10.99
C LYS A 15 -5.71 -22.85 10.18
N PRO A 16 -4.75 -21.95 9.90
CA PRO A 16 -5.01 -20.89 8.96
C PRO A 16 -5.46 -21.59 7.69
N GLU A 17 -6.75 -21.49 7.41
CA GLU A 17 -7.31 -22.01 6.19
C GLU A 17 -6.65 -21.14 5.12
N GLU A 18 -5.57 -21.64 4.54
CA GLU A 18 -5.04 -21.12 3.30
C GLU A 18 -6.14 -21.41 2.28
N CYS A 19 -7.16 -20.54 2.24
CA CYS A 19 -8.25 -20.60 1.29
C CYS A 19 -7.64 -20.41 -0.10
N PRO A 20 -7.40 -21.47 -0.90
CA PRO A 20 -6.62 -21.36 -2.14
C PRO A 20 -7.46 -20.77 -3.28
N TYR A 21 -8.77 -20.64 -3.06
CA TYR A 21 -9.75 -20.11 -4.03
C TYR A 21 -9.88 -18.60 -3.95
N GLU A 22 -9.22 -18.00 -2.96
CA GLU A 22 -9.25 -16.60 -2.66
C GLU A 22 -7.87 -15.95 -2.91
N LYS A 23 -7.20 -16.33 -4.00
CA LYS A 23 -6.65 -15.26 -4.87
C LYS A 23 -7.88 -14.62 -5.51
N LYS A 24 -8.55 -13.80 -4.71
CA LYS A 24 -9.96 -13.43 -4.84
C LYS A 24 -10.09 -12.66 -6.14
N GLU A 25 -11.17 -12.85 -6.88
CA GLU A 25 -11.48 -11.96 -8.02
C GLU A 25 -11.40 -10.48 -7.60
N SER A 26 -11.68 -10.18 -6.32
CA SER A 26 -11.40 -8.90 -5.66
C SER A 26 -9.95 -8.43 -5.83
N ASP A 27 -8.96 -9.26 -5.51
CA ASP A 27 -7.54 -8.89 -5.60
C ASP A 27 -7.13 -8.58 -7.04
N ILE A 28 -7.74 -9.25 -8.02
CA ILE A 28 -7.52 -9.00 -9.45
C ILE A 28 -8.13 -7.65 -9.85
N ILE A 29 -9.36 -7.38 -9.40
CA ILE A 29 -10.06 -6.11 -9.65
C ILE A 29 -9.28 -4.96 -8.99
N ASP A 30 -8.84 -5.15 -7.75
CA ASP A 30 -8.04 -4.17 -7.00
C ASP A 30 -6.72 -3.91 -7.71
N ALA A 31 -6.01 -4.95 -8.14
CA ALA A 31 -4.77 -4.80 -8.91
C ALA A 31 -5.00 -4.07 -10.25
N GLN A 32 -6.11 -4.32 -10.93
CA GLN A 32 -6.47 -3.62 -12.17
C GLN A 32 -6.79 -2.13 -11.92
N LEU A 33 -7.53 -1.83 -10.85
CA LEU A 33 -7.87 -0.46 -10.46
C LEU A 33 -6.60 0.32 -10.10
N ILE A 34 -5.75 -0.27 -9.26
CA ILE A 34 -4.45 0.27 -8.88
C ILE A 34 -3.59 0.51 -10.13
N LYS A 35 -3.51 -0.46 -11.04
CA LYS A 35 -2.75 -0.33 -12.30
C LYS A 35 -3.32 0.75 -13.22
N HIS A 36 -4.63 0.94 -13.23
CA HIS A 36 -5.28 2.00 -14.01
C HIS A 36 -4.96 3.38 -13.44
N VAL A 37 -5.07 3.54 -12.13
CA VAL A 37 -4.70 4.76 -11.40
C VAL A 37 -3.21 5.10 -11.62
N PHE A 38 -2.33 4.09 -11.60
CA PHE A 38 -0.91 4.26 -11.88
C PHE A 38 -0.57 4.55 -13.34
N LYS A 39 -1.46 4.27 -14.29
CA LYS A 39 -1.22 4.55 -15.71
C LYS A 39 -1.24 6.04 -16.04
N GLU A 40 -2.03 6.82 -15.30
CA GLU A 40 -2.15 8.27 -15.48
C GLU A 40 -1.00 9.06 -14.81
N LEU A 41 -0.24 8.38 -13.95
CA LEU A 41 0.94 8.93 -13.29
C LEU A 41 2.15 8.84 -14.22
N ASN A 42 2.90 9.95 -14.31
CA ASN A 42 4.19 9.91 -15.00
C ASN A 42 5.24 9.19 -14.13
N LYS A 43 6.40 8.87 -14.73
CA LYS A 43 7.47 8.13 -14.03
C LYS A 43 7.91 8.79 -12.72
N ASP A 44 8.02 10.12 -12.69
CA ASP A 44 8.43 10.86 -11.49
C ASP A 44 7.36 10.81 -10.38
N GLU A 45 6.09 10.90 -10.76
CA GLU A 45 4.95 10.85 -9.85
C GLU A 45 4.76 9.44 -9.30
N LEU A 46 4.92 8.40 -10.15
CA LEU A 46 4.89 7.01 -9.75
C LEU A 46 5.99 6.70 -8.72
N GLU A 47 7.22 7.15 -8.99
CA GLU A 47 8.36 6.98 -8.09
C GLU A 47 8.13 7.70 -6.75
N LEU A 48 7.54 8.90 -6.78
CA LEU A 48 7.18 9.62 -5.56
C LEU A 48 6.10 8.87 -4.76
N VAL A 49 5.07 8.34 -5.41
CA VAL A 49 4.01 7.59 -4.74
C VAL A 49 4.58 6.28 -4.16
N ASN A 50 5.40 5.56 -4.91
CA ASN A 50 6.07 4.35 -4.42
C ASN A 50 6.93 4.64 -3.18
N LEU A 51 7.81 5.63 -3.26
CA LEU A 51 8.68 6.00 -2.15
C LEU A 51 7.88 6.44 -0.91
N VAL A 52 6.90 7.34 -1.09
CA VAL A 52 6.23 7.98 0.05
C VAL A 52 5.10 7.12 0.64
N ILE A 53 4.43 6.29 -0.16
CA ILE A 53 3.27 5.49 0.29
C ILE A 53 3.65 4.05 0.60
N PHE A 54 4.50 3.42 -0.21
CA PHE A 54 4.82 2.00 -0.06
C PHE A 54 6.12 1.75 0.70
N GLU A 55 7.11 2.64 0.54
CA GLU A 55 8.41 2.52 1.20
C GLU A 55 8.52 3.41 2.45
N GLU A 56 7.41 4.02 2.88
CA GLU A 56 7.30 4.89 4.07
C GLU A 56 8.28 6.07 4.11
N HIS A 57 8.85 6.45 2.97
CA HIS A 57 9.75 7.60 2.90
C HIS A 57 9.01 8.92 3.09
N THR A 58 9.70 9.89 3.67
CA THR A 58 9.16 11.24 3.76
C THR A 58 9.29 11.97 2.43
N VAL A 59 8.37 12.91 2.17
CA VAL A 59 8.48 13.83 1.01
C VAL A 59 9.80 14.61 1.03
N ARG A 60 10.41 14.79 2.21
CA ARG A 60 11.70 15.44 2.39
C ARG A 60 12.85 14.59 1.87
N GLU A 61 12.82 13.28 2.11
CA GLU A 61 13.80 12.33 1.59
C GLU A 61 13.69 12.24 0.07
N TYR A 62 12.48 12.13 -0.48
CA TYR A 62 12.28 12.21 -1.94
C TYR A 62 12.86 13.50 -2.54
N ALA A 63 12.63 14.64 -1.88
CA ALA A 63 13.18 15.92 -2.31
C ALA A 63 14.72 15.90 -2.30
N ALA A 64 15.33 15.29 -1.29
CA ALA A 64 16.78 15.10 -1.22
C ALA A 64 17.30 14.17 -2.32
N PHE A 65 16.65 13.02 -2.56
CA PHE A 65 17.04 12.04 -3.59
C PHE A 65 17.00 12.64 -5.00
N LYS A 66 16.01 13.48 -5.29
CA LYS A 66 15.84 14.12 -6.60
C LYS A 66 16.51 15.49 -6.71
N ASN A 67 17.20 15.95 -5.67
CA ASN A 67 17.75 17.30 -5.57
C ASN A 67 16.71 18.39 -5.88
N LEU A 68 15.48 18.18 -5.39
CA LEU A 68 14.35 19.07 -5.54
C LEU A 68 14.16 19.89 -4.26
N ASN A 69 13.62 21.08 -4.42
CA ASN A 69 13.10 21.87 -3.31
C ASN A 69 11.84 21.22 -2.72
N TYR A 70 11.72 21.25 -1.39
CA TYR A 70 10.62 20.62 -0.65
C TYR A 70 9.24 21.06 -1.15
N SER A 71 9.07 22.35 -1.44
CA SER A 71 7.83 22.90 -1.98
C SER A 71 7.43 22.28 -3.33
N THR A 72 8.40 21.97 -4.19
CA THR A 72 8.16 21.31 -5.48
C THR A 72 7.83 19.83 -5.28
N ALA A 73 8.51 19.14 -4.36
CA ALA A 73 8.17 17.77 -4.01
C ALA A 73 6.74 17.65 -3.47
N VAL A 74 6.31 18.58 -2.61
CA VAL A 74 4.93 18.65 -2.09
C VAL A 74 3.93 18.94 -3.22
N LYS A 75 4.25 19.86 -4.15
CA LYS A 75 3.39 20.12 -5.32
C LYS A 75 3.27 18.90 -6.22
N LYS A 76 4.37 18.18 -6.48
CA LYS A 76 4.37 16.93 -7.25
C LYS A 76 3.54 15.85 -6.56
N LYS A 77 3.67 15.69 -5.24
CA LYS A 77 2.81 14.80 -4.45
C LYS A 77 1.33 15.13 -4.61
N LYS A 78 0.97 16.41 -4.48
CA LYS A 78 -0.42 16.85 -4.62
C LYS A 78 -0.96 16.59 -6.03
N SER A 79 -0.17 16.91 -7.07
CA SER A 79 -0.50 16.61 -8.47
C SER A 79 -0.73 15.12 -8.70
N ALA A 80 0.16 14.28 -8.17
CA ALA A 80 0.03 12.82 -8.26
C ALA A 80 -1.28 12.34 -7.60
N LEU A 81 -1.55 12.78 -6.36
CA LEU A 81 -2.78 12.42 -5.65
C LEU A 81 -4.06 12.92 -6.33
N ASP A 82 -4.03 14.12 -6.91
CA ASP A 82 -5.20 14.66 -7.63
C ASP A 82 -5.48 13.90 -8.94
N LYS A 83 -4.47 13.25 -9.55
CA LYS A 83 -4.66 12.33 -10.69
C LYS A 83 -5.17 10.95 -10.28
N MET A 84 -4.99 10.58 -9.02
CA MET A 84 -5.45 9.30 -8.46
C MET A 84 -6.88 9.35 -7.91
N LYS A 85 -7.49 10.55 -7.83
CA LYS A 85 -8.90 10.75 -7.48
C LYS A 85 -9.81 10.35 -8.62
#